data_AF-A0A7X4DSM9-F1
#
_entry.id   AF-A0A7X4DSM9-F1
#
_cell.length_a   1.000
_cell.length_b   1.000
_cell.length_c   1.000
_cell.angle_alpha   90.00
_cell.angle_beta   90.00
_cell.angle_gamma   90.00
#
_symmetry.space_group_name_H-M   'P 1'
#
loop_
_entity.id
_entity.type
_entity.pdbx_description
1 polymer ?
#
loop_
_entity_poly.entity_id
_entity_poly.type
_entity_poly.pdbx_seq_one_letter_code
_entity_poly.pdbx_strand_id
1 'polypeptide(L)' 'MTYQDCVVAATVKLETARQLLETEIRSYPAPVAGCDVQFNHLVGMRGSVSEALAALERPRFVPTPRTLEPPDDAS' A
#
# COMPACT_ATOMS: atom_id res chain seq x y z
N MET A 1 21.59 1.29 7.80
CA MET A 1 20.16 1.56 7.60
C MET A 1 20.00 2.21 6.24
N THR A 2 19.35 1.50 5.33
CA THR A 2 19.14 1.86 3.93
C THR A 2 17.70 2.33 3.72
N TYR A 3 17.40 2.91 2.55
CA TYR A 3 16.02 3.26 2.25
C TYR A 3 15.14 1.99 2.11
N GLN A 4 15.70 0.86 1.66
CA GLN A 4 14.99 -0.41 1.60
C GLN A 4 14.57 -0.89 2.99
N ASP A 5 15.44 -0.76 4.00
CA ASP A 5 15.09 -1.11 5.39
C ASP A 5 13.87 -0.30 5.88
N CYS A 6 13.81 1.00 5.53
CA CYS A 6 12.67 1.85 5.86
C CYS A 6 11.39 1.43 5.16
N VAL A 7 11.47 1.03 3.88
CA VAL A 7 10.32 0.55 3.11
C VAL A 7 9.79 -0.76 3.69
N VAL A 8 10.67 -1.71 4.02
CA VAL A 8 10.28 -2.97 4.67
C VAL A 8 9.61 -2.69 6.01
N ALA A 9 10.18 -1.81 6.84
CA ALA A 9 9.59 -1.43 8.11
C ALA A 9 8.21 -0.76 7.97
N ALA A 10 8.01 0.05 6.92
CA ALA A 10 6.73 0.65 6.61
C ALA A 10 5.68 -0.41 6.23
N THR A 11 6.05 -1.37 5.36
CA THR A 11 5.18 -2.48 4.97
C THR A 11 4.72 -3.29 6.19
N VAL A 12 5.64 -3.70 7.07
CA VAL A 12 5.32 -4.45 8.29
C VAL A 12 4.35 -3.68 9.19
N LYS A 13 4.55 -2.36 9.34
CA LYS A 13 3.63 -1.52 10.14
C LYS A 13 2.25 -1.41 9.51
N LEU A 14 2.17 -1.29 8.19
CA LEU A 14 0.89 -1.24 7.47
C LEU A 14 0.14 -2.59 7.57
N GLU A 15 0.83 -3.72 7.45
CA GLU A 15 0.24 -5.04 7.65
C GLU A 15 -0.30 -5.21 9.06
N THR A 16 0.47 -4.78 10.07
CA THR A 16 0.05 -4.78 11.47
C THR A 16 -1.20 -3.93 11.67
N ALA A 17 -1.22 -2.70 11.12
CA ALA A 17 -2.38 -1.81 11.20
C ALA A 17 -3.63 -2.43 10.56
N ARG A 18 -3.48 -3.12 9.42
CA ARG A 18 -4.59 -3.83 8.76
C ARG A 18 -5.17 -4.92 9.66
N GLN A 19 -4.33 -5.73 10.30
CA GLN A 19 -4.77 -6.79 11.20
C GLN A 19 -5.50 -6.25 12.45
N LEU A 20 -5.02 -5.12 13.01
CA LEU A 20 -5.67 -4.45 14.12
C LEU A 20 -7.06 -3.93 13.72
N LEU A 21 -7.17 -3.27 12.57
CA LEU A 21 -8.45 -2.79 12.04
C LEU A 21 -9.43 -3.94 11.79
N GLU A 22 -8.97 -5.06 11.22
CA GLU A 22 -9.80 -6.26 11.01
C GLU A 22 -10.31 -6.83 12.34
N THR A 23 -9.47 -6.84 13.36
CA THR A 23 -9.84 -7.28 14.71
C THR A 23 -10.89 -6.36 15.31
N GLU A 24 -10.69 -5.04 15.25
CA GLU A 24 -11.65 -4.06 15.77
C GLU A 24 -13.00 -4.13 15.05
N ILE A 25 -13.01 -4.24 13.72
CA ILE A 25 -14.23 -4.39 12.92
C ILE A 25 -14.97 -5.68 13.32
N ARG A 26 -14.25 -6.79 13.53
CA ARG A 26 -14.83 -8.08 13.90
C ARG A 26 -15.38 -8.08 15.33
N SER A 27 -14.74 -7.36 16.23
CA SER A 27 -15.17 -7.21 17.63
C SER A 27 -16.25 -6.15 17.82
N TYR A 28 -16.64 -5.44 16.76
CA TYR A 28 -17.61 -4.36 16.84
C TYR A 28 -19.02 -4.90 17.19
N PRO A 29 -19.73 -4.29 18.16
CA PRO A 29 -21.03 -4.79 18.61
C PRO A 29 -22.09 -4.71 17.50
N ALA A 30 -22.93 -5.74 17.42
CA ALA A 30 -24.08 -5.80 16.52
C ALA A 30 -25.40 -5.57 17.29
N PRO A 31 -26.42 -4.94 16.67
CA PRO A 31 -26.46 -4.44 15.29
C PRO A 31 -25.73 -3.10 15.12
N VAL A 32 -25.00 -2.97 14.02
CA VAL A 32 -24.32 -1.71 13.64
C VAL A 32 -25.35 -0.78 13.00
N ALA A 33 -25.52 0.41 13.56
CA ALA A 33 -26.33 1.44 12.91
C ALA A 33 -25.64 1.89 11.61
N GLY A 34 -26.38 2.03 10.51
CA GLY A 34 -25.78 2.45 9.23
C GLY A 34 -25.08 3.82 9.26
N CYS A 35 -25.43 4.67 10.22
CA CYS A 35 -24.79 5.97 10.47
C CYS A 35 -23.68 5.92 11.54
N ASP A 36 -23.22 4.75 11.95
CA ASP A 36 -22.13 4.63 12.90
C ASP A 36 -20.83 5.16 12.29
N VAL A 37 -20.49 6.39 12.68
CA VAL A 37 -19.32 7.13 12.20
C VAL A 37 -18.04 6.39 12.54
N GLN A 38 -17.99 5.74 13.70
CA GLN A 38 -16.80 5.01 14.14
C GLN A 38 -16.61 3.75 13.31
N PHE A 39 -17.66 2.96 13.09
CA PHE A 39 -17.57 1.78 12.24
C PHE A 39 -17.19 2.15 10.79
N ASN A 40 -17.82 3.19 10.24
CA ASN A 40 -17.50 3.67 8.89
C ASN A 40 -16.05 4.15 8.78
N HIS A 41 -15.53 4.80 9.81
CA HIS A 41 -14.12 5.20 9.87
C HIS A 41 -13.18 3.98 9.87
N LEU A 42 -13.48 2.93 10.64
CA LEU A 42 -12.68 1.69 10.65
C LEU A 42 -12.62 1.04 9.27
N VAL A 43 -13.75 0.94 8.58
CA VAL A 43 -13.84 0.37 7.22
C VAL A 43 -13.04 1.23 6.23
N GLY A 44 -13.17 2.55 6.29
CA GLY A 44 -12.42 3.48 5.44
C GLY A 44 -10.91 3.42 5.67
N MET A 45 -10.49 3.34 6.93
CA MET A 45 -9.08 3.18 7.30
C MET A 45 -8.51 1.86 6.78
N ARG A 46 -9.26 0.74 6.91
CA ARG A 46 -8.83 -0.56 6.37
C ARG A 46 -8.62 -0.50 4.85
N GLY A 47 -9.52 0.19 4.14
CA GLY A 47 -9.39 0.43 2.71
C GLY A 47 -8.10 1.19 2.38
N SER A 48 -7.88 2.32 3.05
CA SER A 48 -6.70 3.18 2.85
C SER A 48 -5.38 2.44 3.10
N VAL A 49 -5.31 1.63 4.17
CA VAL A 49 -4.12 0.81 4.47
C VAL A 49 -3.88 -0.25 3.39
N SER A 50 -4.94 -0.88 2.89
CA SER A 50 -4.83 -1.90 1.84
C SER A 50 -4.33 -1.30 0.52
N GLU A 51 -4.80 -0.10 0.17
CA GLU A 51 -4.31 0.63 -1.00
C GLU A 51 -2.84 1.04 -0.86
N ALA A 52 -2.42 1.48 0.33
CA ALA A 52 -1.03 1.83 0.60
C ALA A 52 -0.09 0.61 0.42
N LEU A 53 -0.48 -0.56 0.93
CA LEU A 53 0.27 -1.81 0.73
C LEU A 53 0.38 -2.15 -0.76
N ALA A 54 -0.74 -2.11 -1.49
CA ALA A 54 -0.74 -2.38 -2.93
C ALA A 54 0.16 -1.39 -3.71
N ALA A 55 0.21 -0.13 -3.29
CA ALA A 55 1.08 0.88 -3.90
C ALA A 55 2.57 0.62 -3.66
N LEU A 56 2.94 0.03 -2.52
CA LEU A 56 4.33 -0.35 -2.21
C LEU A 56 4.77 -1.61 -2.97
N GLU A 57 3.85 -2.54 -3.23
CA GLU A 57 4.13 -3.79 -3.96
C GLU A 57 4.15 -3.60 -5.49
N ARG A 58 3.48 -2.56 -6.00
CA ARG A 58 3.31 -2.38 -7.44
C ARG A 58 4.65 -2.10 -8.12
N PRO A 59 5.09 -2.93 -9.08
CA PRO A 59 6.29 -2.64 -9.85
C PRO A 59 6.08 -1.33 -10.61
N ARG A 60 6.96 -0.36 -10.37
CA ARG A 60 6.93 0.91 -11.10
C ARG A 60 7.41 0.64 -12.51
N PHE A 61 6.57 0.97 -13.49
CA PHE A 61 6.98 0.95 -14.88
C PHE A 61 8.13 1.96 -15.06
N VAL A 62 9.31 1.46 -15.42
CA VAL A 62 10.43 2.28 -15.84
C VAL A 62 10.44 2.22 -17.37
N PRO A 63 10.16 3.33 -18.08
CA PRO A 63 10.32 3.36 -19.53
C PRO A 63 11.77 2.98 -19.86
N THR A 64 11.95 2.01 -20.75
CA THR A 64 13.28 1.60 -21.20
C THR A 64 14.04 2.82 -21.70
N PRO A 65 15.24 3.14 -21.16
CA PRO A 65 16.04 4.24 -21.67
C PRO A 65 16.33 3.97 -23.15
N ARG A 66 15.93 4.90 -24.02
CA ARG A 66 16.34 4.88 -25.41
C ARG A 66 17.79 5.33 -25.48
N THR A 67 18.73 4.42 -25.23
CA THR A 67 20.10 4.63 -25.69
C THR A 67 20.06 4.65 -27.20
N LEU A 68 20.33 5.81 -27.79
CA LEU A 68 20.65 5.92 -29.20
C LEU A 68 22.01 5.26 -29.37
N GLU A 69 22.04 3.99 -29.79
CA GLU A 69 23.26 3.42 -30.32
C GLU A 69 23.61 4.22 -31.59
N PRO A 70 24.78 4.86 -31.67
CA PRO A 70 25.18 5.53 -32.89
C PRO A 70 25.28 4.48 -34.00
N PRO A 71 24.87 4.80 -35.24
CA PRO A 71 25.03 3.86 -36.35
C PRO A 71 26.50 3.49 -36.48
N ASP A 72 26.77 2.20 -36.29
CA ASP A 72 28.01 1.53 -36.65
C ASP A 72 28.06 1.56 -38.18
N ASP A 73 28.59 2.64 -38.76
CA ASP A 73 29.19 2.72 -40.09
C ASP A 73 29.42 4.20 -40.50
N ALA A 74 30.67 4.63 -40.42
CA ALA A 74 31.24 5.59 -41.38
C ALA A 74 32.77 5.48 -41.36
N SER A 75 33.25 4.46 -42.08
CA SER A 75 34.51 4.36 -42.84
C SER A 75 35.86 4.63 -42.17
#